data_AF-A0A7C7V3A7-F1
#
_entry.id   AF-A0A7C7V3A7-F1
#
_cell.length_a   1.000
_cell.length_b   1.000
_cell.length_c   1.000
_cell.angle_alpha   90.00
_cell.angle_beta   90.00
_cell.angle_gamma   90.00
#
_symmetry.space_group_name_H-M   'P 1'
#
loop_
_entity.id
_entity.type
_entity.pdbx_description
1 polymer ?
#
loop_
_entity_poly.entity_id
_entity_poly.type
_entity_poly.pdbx_seq_one_letter_code
_entity_poly.pdbx_strand_id
1 'polypeptide(L)' 'ASGNWAQFLGAAFAIGFAAALGGIGQGRGISAACEAMGRNPGAAGPIRITMIIGLALIESLVIYSLIIAIMILAK' A
#
# COMPACT_ATOMS: atom_id res chain seq x y z
N ALA A 1 9.41 -6.14 34.71
CA ALA A 1 8.79 -5.60 33.50
C ALA A 1 9.76 -5.80 32.34
N SER A 2 9.63 -6.91 31.61
CA SER A 2 10.45 -7.14 30.41
C SER A 2 10.04 -6.12 29.34
N GLY A 3 10.93 -5.20 29.00
CA GLY A 3 10.64 -4.12 28.07
C GLY A 3 10.60 -4.63 26.63
N ASN A 4 9.42 -4.92 26.11
CA ASN A 4 9.20 -5.31 24.71
C ASN A 4 9.24 -4.12 23.73
N TRP A 5 9.94 -3.04 24.08
CA TRP A 5 10.01 -1.80 23.30
C TRP A 5 10.57 -2.02 21.90
N ALA A 6 11.53 -2.94 21.75
CA ALA A 6 12.09 -3.31 20.45
C ALA A 6 11.06 -3.96 19.52
N GLN A 7 10.14 -4.78 20.05
CA GLN A 7 9.08 -5.40 19.26
C GLN A 7 8.08 -4.36 18.74
N PHE A 8 7.67 -3.42 19.62
CA PHE A 8 6.75 -2.34 19.24
C PHE A 8 7.36 -1.42 18.18
N LEU A 9 8.63 -1.04 18.33
CA LEU A 9 9.33 -0.24 17.33
C LEU A 9 9.50 -0.98 16.00
N GLY A 10 9.86 -2.26 16.04
CA GLY A 10 10.00 -3.08 14.83
C GLY A 10 8.69 -3.23 14.06
N ALA A 11 7.59 -3.53 14.77
CA ALA A 11 6.27 -3.64 14.17
C ALA A 11 5.77 -2.31 13.59
N ALA A 12 5.93 -1.20 14.32
CA ALA A 12 5.54 0.13 13.87
C ALA A 12 6.34 0.58 12.65
N PHE A 13 7.66 0.32 12.63
CA PHE A 13 8.52 0.67 11.50
C PHE A 13 8.17 -0.13 10.26
N ALA A 14 7.97 -1.44 10.38
CA ALA A 14 7.62 -2.31 9.25
C ALA A 14 6.35 -1.79 8.53
N ILE A 15 5.24 -1.68 9.27
CA ILE A 15 3.97 -1.24 8.67
C ILE A 15 3.99 0.22 8.26
N GLY A 16 4.61 1.10 9.06
CA GLY A 16 4.68 2.53 8.76
C GLY A 16 5.47 2.81 7.48
N PHE A 17 6.59 2.11 7.29
CA PHE A 17 7.40 2.25 6.09
C PHE A 17 6.69 1.69 4.85
N ALA A 18 6.07 0.51 4.96
CA ALA A 18 5.31 -0.09 3.87
C ALA A 18 4.12 0.79 3.46
N ALA A 19 3.36 1.31 4.42
CA ALA A 19 2.23 2.20 4.17
C ALA A 19 2.65 3.52 3.52
N ALA A 20 3.78 4.11 3.95
CA ALA A 20 4.29 5.34 3.36
C ALA A 20 4.67 5.16 1.88
N LEU A 21 5.43 4.11 1.56
CA LEU A 21 5.82 3.81 0.18
C LEU A 21 4.63 3.36 -0.68
N GLY A 22 3.77 2.51 -0.12
CA GLY A 22 2.54 2.04 -0.77
C GLY A 22 1.64 3.21 -1.13
N GLY A 23 1.39 4.13 -0.19
CA GLY A 23 0.57 5.33 -0.41
C GLY A 23 1.15 6.26 -1.49
N ILE A 24 2.47 6.46 -1.52
CA ILE A 24 3.12 7.23 -2.59
C ILE A 24 2.93 6.56 -3.94
N GLY A 25 3.17 5.24 -4.03
CA GLY A 25 3.00 4.48 -5.27
C GLY A 25 1.57 4.51 -5.79
N GLN A 26 0.60 4.26 -4.91
CA GLN A 26 -0.82 4.29 -5.23
C GLN A 26 -1.29 5.68 -5.65
N GLY A 27 -0.90 6.73 -4.92
CA GLY A 27 -1.25 8.11 -5.25
C GLY A 27 -0.77 8.53 -6.64
N ARG A 28 0.47 8.17 -7.00
CA ARG A 28 1.00 8.41 -8.35
C ARG A 28 0.24 7.65 -9.43
N GLY A 29 -0.07 6.36 -9.18
CA GLY A 29 -0.84 5.54 -10.10
C GLY A 29 -2.26 6.08 -10.34
N ILE A 30 -2.95 6.49 -9.27
CA ILE A 30 -4.30 7.07 -9.33
C ILE A 30 -4.28 8.41 -10.08
N SER A 31 -3.32 9.30 -9.79
CA SER A 31 -3.20 10.58 -10.49
C SER A 31 -3.04 10.40 -12.00
N ALA A 32 -2.15 9.49 -12.41
CA ALA A 32 -1.93 9.18 -13.82
C ALA A 32 -3.19 8.57 -14.48
N ALA A 33 -3.92 7.70 -13.78
CA ALA A 33 -5.18 7.15 -14.26
C ALA A 33 -6.25 8.24 -14.43
N CYS A 34 -6.39 9.16 -13.46
CA CYS A 34 -7.33 10.28 -13.53
C CYS A 34 -7.05 11.20 -14.72
N GLU A 35 -5.78 11.57 -14.94
CA GLU A 35 -5.41 12.37 -16.10
C GLU A 35 -5.67 11.64 -17.43
N ALA A 36 -5.36 10.34 -17.50
CA ALA A 36 -5.60 9.55 -18.70
C ALA A 36 -7.10 9.44 -19.02
N MET A 37 -7.95 9.24 -18.01
CA MET A 37 -9.40 9.24 -18.17
C MET A 37 -9.94 10.62 -18.60
N GLY A 38 -9.40 11.71 -18.05
CA GLY A 38 -9.78 13.06 -18.45
C GLY A 38 -9.40 13.39 -19.89
N ARG A 39 -8.22 12.91 -20.35
CA ARG A 39 -7.75 13.07 -21.73
C ARG A 39 -8.48 12.18 -22.73
N ASN A 40 -8.89 10.98 -22.31
CA ASN A 40 -9.64 10.04 -23.15
C ASN A 40 -10.80 9.38 -22.38
N PRO A 41 -11.97 10.03 -22.32
CA PRO A 41 -13.14 9.51 -21.60
C PRO A 41 -13.64 8.16 -22.13
N GLY A 42 -13.46 7.87 -23.43
CA GLY A 42 -13.87 6.61 -24.04
C GLY A 42 -13.07 5.40 -23.55
N ALA A 43 -11.86 5.62 -23.04
CA ALA A 43 -10.99 4.57 -22.48
C ALA A 43 -11.13 4.43 -20.94
N ALA A 44 -12.07 5.12 -20.30
CA ALA A 44 -12.14 5.17 -18.84
C ALA A 44 -12.38 3.80 -18.18
N GLY A 45 -13.18 2.94 -18.80
CA GLY A 45 -13.42 1.57 -18.31
C GLY A 45 -12.13 0.74 -18.23
N PRO A 46 -11.43 0.52 -19.36
CA PRO A 46 -10.14 -0.20 -19.38
C PRO A 46 -9.07 0.41 -18.46
N ILE A 47 -8.99 1.75 -18.37
CA ILE A 47 -8.04 2.43 -17.47
C ILE A 47 -8.34 2.08 -16.00
N ARG A 48 -9.62 2.13 -15.58
CA ARG A 48 -10.02 1.78 -14.21
C ARG A 48 -9.67 0.34 -13.86
N ILE A 49 -9.89 -0.61 -14.77
CA ILE A 49 -9.55 -2.02 -14.54
C ILE A 49 -8.04 -2.17 -14.30
N THR A 50 -7.23 -1.60 -15.18
CA THR A 50 -5.76 -1.67 -15.08
C THR A 50 -5.27 -0.98 -13.80
N MET A 51 -5.85 0.17 -13.46
CA MET A 51 -5.56 0.90 -12.23
C MET A 51 -5.86 0.04 -10.99
N ILE A 52 -7.05 -0.56 -10.88
CA ILE A 52 -7.43 -1.36 -9.72
C ILE A 52 -6.50 -2.57 -9.56
N ILE A 53 -6.15 -3.25 -10.65
CA ILE A 53 -5.21 -4.38 -10.62
C ILE A 53 -3.83 -3.91 -10.10
N GLY A 54 -3.31 -2.80 -10.63
CA GLY A 54 -2.05 -2.22 -10.16
C GLY A 54 -2.07 -1.83 -8.68
N LEU A 55 -3.16 -1.18 -8.24
CA LEU A 55 -3.35 -0.79 -6.83
C LEU A 55 -3.43 -2.01 -5.91
N ALA A 56 -4.14 -3.06 -6.32
CA ALA A 56 -4.23 -4.31 -5.57
C ALA A 56 -2.87 -5.02 -5.41
N LEU A 57 -2.03 -4.99 -6.46
CA LEU A 57 -0.67 -5.53 -6.38
C LEU A 57 0.20 -4.73 -5.41
N ILE A 58 0.11 -3.40 -5.42
CA ILE A 58 0.82 -2.57 -4.44
C ILE A 58 0.31 -2.83 -3.02
N GLU A 59 -1.01 -2.91 -2.84
CA GLU A 59 -1.64 -3.16 -1.54
C GLU A 59 -1.23 -4.51 -0.96
N SER A 60 -1.02 -5.54 -1.78
CA SER A 60 -0.58 -6.85 -1.31
C SER A 60 0.74 -6.79 -0.53
N LEU A 61 1.66 -5.89 -0.92
CA LEU A 61 2.94 -5.69 -0.22
C LEU A 61 2.72 -5.05 1.16
N VAL A 62 1.78 -4.11 1.25
CA VAL A 62 1.40 -3.47 2.52
C VAL A 62 0.75 -4.49 3.46
N ILE A 63 -0.13 -5.34 2.93
CA ILE A 63 -0.75 -6.43 3.69
C ILE A 63 0.28 -7.44 4.19
N TYR A 64 1.28 -7.80 3.38
CA TYR A 64 2.37 -8.66 3.87
C TYR A 64 3.15 -8.02 5.01
N SER A 65 3.42 -6.72 4.95
CA SER A 65 4.03 -6.00 6.07
C SER A 65 3.14 -5.97 7.32
N LEU A 66 1.82 -5.84 7.14
CA LEU A 66 0.86 -5.88 8.25
C LEU A 66 0.88 -7.25 8.95
N ILE A 67 0.87 -8.34 8.16
CA ILE A 67 0.94 -9.70 8.69
C ILE A 67 2.22 -9.89 9.51
N ILE A 68 3.37 -9.44 8.99
CA ILE A 68 4.66 -9.52 9.71
C ILE A 68 4.61 -8.71 11.01
N ALA A 69 4.07 -7.49 10.98
CA ALA A 69 3.92 -6.66 12.18
C ALA A 69 3.04 -7.35 13.25
N ILE A 70 1.93 -7.97 12.85
CA ILE A 70 1.08 -8.74 13.76
C ILE A 70 1.84 -9.95 14.33
N MET A 71 2.60 -10.68 13.51
CA MET A 71 3.40 -11.82 13.97
C MET A 71 4.48 -11.42 14.98
N ILE A 72 5.08 -10.23 14.84
CA ILE A 72 6.06 -9.69 15.80
C ILE A 72 5.41 -9.37 17.14
N LEU A 73 4.21 -8.79 17.12
CA LEU A 73 3.48 -8.38 18.33
C LEU A 73 2.81 -9.56 19.04
N ALA A 74 2.41 -10.59 18.29
CA ALA A 74 1.74 -11.78 18.83
C ALA A 74 2.70 -12.76 19.52
N LYS A 75 4.01 -12.49 19.52
CA LYS A 75 5.06 -13.39 20.02
C LYS A 75 5.77 -12.83 21.25
#